data_AF-A0A7S0E936-F1
#
_entry.id   AF-A0A7S0E936-F1
#
_cell.length_a   1.000
_cell.length_b   1.000
_cell.length_c   1.000
_cell.angle_alpha   90.00
_cell.angle_beta   90.00
_cell.angle_gamma   90.00
#
_symmetry.space_group_name_H-M   'P 1'
#
loop_
_entity.id
_entity.type
_entity.pdbx_description
1 polymer ?
#
loop_
_entity_poly.entity_id
_entity_poly.type
_entity_poly.pdbx_seq_one_letter_code
_entity_poly.pdbx_strand_id
1 'polypeptide(L)'
;SRALGTRPAASSQRSPRTMPPRSKSPARSPRARVAKEEDDDDTFAPVQVQEPYKSEAQVTAHYTSMFGKVLFLQAPVIACVLYFAARYSGAASSMDLKFAFMHTHQLGWAFACWYVIYLMRLRVGMNVSAMRGPARLNRPDQHIYQLCFMGTPFVLMATEGAAGRFNRAQRAACNTDEGLILFLSGLILVAAVFGPVALGLALLSFVGRNKFAVDYTRSNSERGGGFLMSAVAEHGTAGCVALCAAKAIAGAAFPF
;
A
#
# COMPACT_ATOMS: atom_id res chain seq x y z
N SER A 1 32.65 40.18 -29.67
CA SER A 1 31.48 40.21 -30.56
C SER A 1 31.49 38.98 -31.45
N ARG A 2 30.75 37.93 -31.10
CA ARG A 2 30.68 36.68 -31.87
C ARG A 2 29.25 36.18 -31.86
N ALA A 3 28.74 35.95 -33.07
CA ALA A 3 27.33 35.92 -33.43
C ALA A 3 26.59 34.66 -32.95
N LEU A 4 25.33 34.87 -32.57
CA LEU A 4 24.31 33.86 -32.33
C LEU A 4 23.99 33.09 -33.61
N GLY A 5 24.16 31.76 -33.56
CA GLY A 5 23.66 30.83 -34.57
C GLY A 5 22.27 30.31 -34.18
N THR A 6 21.24 30.74 -34.89
CA THR A 6 19.87 30.24 -34.79
C THR A 6 19.75 28.90 -35.52
N ARG A 7 19.16 27.90 -34.85
CA ARG A 7 18.77 26.61 -35.47
C ARG A 7 17.34 26.69 -35.99
N PRO A 8 17.04 26.18 -37.20
CA PRO A 8 15.68 26.17 -37.74
C PRO A 8 14.84 25.03 -37.17
N ALA A 9 13.55 25.32 -36.96
CA ALA A 9 12.53 24.38 -36.54
C ALA A 9 12.15 23.44 -37.69
N ALA A 10 12.28 22.13 -37.48
CA ALA A 10 11.82 21.11 -38.41
C ALA A 10 10.29 20.94 -38.29
N SER A 11 9.56 21.35 -39.33
CA SER A 11 8.14 21.12 -39.49
C SER A 11 7.87 19.68 -39.92
N SER A 12 7.48 18.84 -38.96
CA SER A 12 6.98 17.48 -39.21
C SER A 12 5.60 17.55 -39.86
N GLN A 13 5.55 17.56 -41.20
CA GLN A 13 4.33 17.26 -41.96
C GLN A 13 3.86 15.83 -41.66
N ARG A 14 2.75 15.69 -40.92
CA ARG A 14 2.05 14.41 -40.77
C ARG A 14 1.18 14.19 -42.01
N SER A 15 1.50 13.16 -42.79
CA SER A 15 0.68 12.68 -43.90
C SER A 15 -0.70 12.20 -43.40
N PRO A 16 -1.79 12.43 -44.16
CA PRO A 16 -3.11 11.94 -43.83
C PRO A 16 -3.13 10.40 -43.93
N ARG A 17 -3.51 9.72 -42.85
CA ARG A 17 -3.82 8.28 -42.88
C ARG A 17 -5.08 8.08 -43.72
N THR A 18 -4.93 7.52 -44.91
CA THR A 18 -6.00 6.95 -45.71
C THR A 18 -6.60 5.75 -44.97
N MET A 19 -7.88 5.86 -44.60
CA MET A 19 -8.64 4.74 -44.05
C MET A 19 -8.96 3.74 -45.18
N PRO A 20 -8.78 2.43 -44.97
CA PRO A 20 -9.19 1.43 -45.94
C PRO A 20 -10.72 1.37 -46.08
N PRO A 21 -11.24 0.99 -47.26
CA PRO A 21 -12.67 0.96 -47.54
C PRO A 21 -13.38 -0.08 -46.68
N ARG A 22 -14.53 0.34 -46.13
CA ARG A 22 -15.47 -0.46 -45.35
C ARG A 22 -15.97 -1.62 -46.22
N SER A 23 -15.52 -2.85 -45.94
CA SER A 23 -16.02 -4.04 -46.62
C SER A 23 -17.50 -4.22 -46.29
N LYS A 24 -18.34 -4.18 -47.32
CA LYS A 24 -19.78 -4.45 -47.22
C LYS A 24 -19.96 -5.91 -46.79
N SER A 25 -20.35 -6.13 -45.54
CA SER A 25 -20.75 -7.45 -45.07
C SER A 25 -22.02 -7.90 -45.80
N PRO A 26 -22.09 -9.16 -46.26
CA PRO A 26 -23.24 -9.67 -46.99
C PRO A 26 -24.48 -9.76 -46.09
N ALA A 27 -25.62 -9.46 -46.70
CA ALA A 27 -26.95 -9.56 -46.12
C ALA A 27 -27.17 -10.94 -45.46
N ARG A 28 -27.37 -10.93 -44.15
CA ARG A 28 -27.77 -12.11 -43.39
C ARG A 28 -29.25 -12.36 -43.65
N SER A 29 -29.56 -13.50 -44.26
CA SER A 29 -30.93 -13.99 -44.48
C SER A 29 -31.67 -14.18 -43.15
N PRO A 30 -32.98 -13.90 -43.06
CA PRO A 30 -33.77 -14.19 -41.89
C PRO A 30 -34.11 -15.68 -41.88
N ARG A 31 -33.22 -16.50 -41.31
CA ARG A 31 -33.55 -17.89 -40.96
C ARG A 31 -34.09 -17.91 -39.56
N ALA A 32 -35.41 -17.99 -39.49
CA ALA A 32 -36.16 -18.46 -38.35
C ALA A 32 -35.53 -19.76 -37.83
N ARG A 33 -34.93 -19.68 -36.65
CA ARG A 33 -34.78 -20.80 -35.76
C ARG A 33 -35.22 -20.28 -34.41
N VAL A 34 -36.41 -20.73 -34.01
CA VAL A 34 -36.88 -20.72 -32.64
C VAL A 34 -35.84 -21.50 -31.84
N ALA A 35 -34.84 -20.77 -31.34
CA ALA A 35 -34.07 -21.26 -30.22
C ALA A 35 -35.06 -21.25 -29.06
N LYS A 36 -35.29 -22.42 -28.47
CA LYS A 36 -35.89 -22.51 -27.14
C LYS A 36 -35.17 -21.49 -26.27
N GLU A 37 -35.93 -20.58 -25.68
CA GLU A 37 -35.56 -19.99 -24.40
C GLU A 37 -35.38 -21.20 -23.47
N GLU A 38 -34.14 -21.70 -23.39
CA GLU A 38 -33.70 -22.30 -22.16
C GLU A 38 -33.79 -21.14 -21.17
N ASP A 39 -34.85 -21.18 -20.35
CA ASP A 39 -34.87 -20.59 -19.03
C ASP A 39 -33.62 -21.13 -18.32
N ASP A 40 -32.46 -20.55 -18.65
CA ASP A 40 -31.31 -20.54 -17.78
C ASP A 40 -31.86 -19.87 -16.52
N ASP A 41 -32.25 -20.74 -15.60
CA ASP A 41 -32.54 -20.45 -14.21
C ASP A 41 -31.29 -19.76 -13.70
N ASP A 42 -31.21 -18.44 -13.97
CA ASP A 42 -30.28 -17.45 -13.46
C ASP A 42 -30.52 -17.49 -11.95
N THR A 43 -30.01 -18.56 -11.36
CA THR A 43 -30.07 -18.86 -9.95
C THR A 43 -29.03 -17.91 -9.40
N PHE A 44 -29.41 -16.63 -9.31
CA PHE A 44 -28.62 -15.56 -8.73
C PHE A 44 -28.04 -16.15 -7.45
N ALA A 45 -26.71 -16.31 -7.47
CA ALA A 45 -25.99 -16.95 -6.38
C ALA A 45 -26.55 -16.43 -5.06
N PRO A 46 -26.82 -17.32 -4.08
CA PRO A 46 -27.61 -16.99 -2.90
C PRO A 46 -27.09 -15.68 -2.33
N VAL A 47 -27.98 -14.68 -2.23
CA VAL A 47 -27.70 -13.38 -1.62
C VAL A 47 -27.04 -13.68 -0.29
N GLN A 48 -25.73 -13.47 -0.20
CA GLN A 48 -25.02 -13.77 1.04
C GLN A 48 -25.71 -12.97 2.14
N VAL A 49 -26.18 -13.68 3.17
CA VAL A 49 -26.88 -13.11 4.30
C VAL A 49 -26.03 -11.96 4.83
N GLN A 50 -26.47 -10.72 4.57
CA GLN A 50 -25.75 -9.55 5.00
C GLN A 50 -25.70 -9.58 6.52
N GLU A 51 -24.49 -9.62 7.10
CA GLU A 51 -24.34 -9.42 8.53
C GLU A 51 -25.06 -8.12 8.95
N PRO A 52 -25.65 -8.08 10.17
CA PRO A 52 -26.30 -6.87 10.66
C PRO A 52 -25.35 -5.68 10.55
N TYR A 53 -25.89 -4.55 10.09
CA TYR A 53 -25.13 -3.32 9.86
C TYR A 53 -24.39 -2.91 11.13
N LYS A 54 -23.05 -2.99 11.11
CA LYS A 54 -22.18 -2.49 12.18
C LYS A 54 -21.77 -1.07 11.83
N SER A 55 -21.92 -0.14 12.78
CA SER A 55 -21.46 1.24 12.57
C SER A 55 -19.93 1.29 12.45
N GLU A 56 -19.42 2.30 11.73
CA GLU A 56 -17.96 2.50 11.58
C GLU A 56 -17.23 2.55 12.93
N ALA A 57 -17.84 3.20 13.93
CA ALA A 57 -17.30 3.30 15.27
C ALA A 57 -17.22 1.92 15.96
N GLN A 58 -18.26 1.09 15.82
CA GLN A 58 -18.28 -0.28 16.36
C GLN A 58 -17.22 -1.16 15.70
N VAL A 59 -17.08 -1.08 14.38
CA VAL A 59 -16.07 -1.84 13.63
C VAL A 59 -14.67 -1.38 14.03
N THR A 60 -14.45 -0.07 14.11
CA THR A 60 -13.17 0.49 14.56
C THR A 60 -12.82 0.02 15.97
N ALA A 61 -13.75 0.16 16.93
CA ALA A 61 -13.54 -0.28 18.31
C ALA A 61 -13.26 -1.79 18.40
N HIS A 62 -13.97 -2.60 17.61
CA HIS A 62 -13.72 -4.04 17.52
C HIS A 62 -12.29 -4.34 17.06
N TYR A 63 -11.85 -3.74 15.94
CA TYR A 63 -10.48 -3.96 15.44
C TYR A 63 -9.42 -3.38 16.37
N THR A 64 -9.64 -2.20 16.97
CA THR A 64 -8.73 -1.63 17.97
C THR A 64 -8.59 -2.55 19.18
N SER A 65 -9.68 -3.10 19.69
CA SER A 65 -9.65 -4.06 20.80
C SER A 65 -8.92 -5.35 20.42
N MET A 66 -9.23 -5.90 19.25
CA MET A 66 -8.61 -7.13 18.75
C MET A 66 -7.09 -6.95 18.57
N PHE A 67 -6.66 -5.93 17.83
CA PHE A 67 -5.24 -5.67 17.61
C PHE A 67 -4.52 -5.25 18.89
N GLY A 68 -5.18 -4.50 19.78
CA GLY A 68 -4.63 -4.15 21.09
C GLY A 68 -4.33 -5.40 21.93
N LYS A 69 -5.25 -6.37 21.98
CA LYS A 69 -5.01 -7.67 22.66
C LYS A 69 -3.87 -8.44 22.00
N VAL A 70 -3.83 -8.49 20.67
CA VAL A 70 -2.75 -9.17 19.94
C VAL A 70 -1.40 -8.52 20.27
N LEU A 71 -1.31 -7.18 20.23
CA LEU A 71 -0.08 -6.42 20.42
C LEU A 71 0.45 -6.41 21.85
N PHE A 72 -0.42 -6.19 22.83
CA PHE A 72 0.00 -5.96 24.22
C PHE A 72 -0.11 -7.19 25.11
N LEU A 73 -0.84 -8.23 24.69
CA LEU A 73 -0.99 -9.46 25.46
C LEU A 73 -0.41 -10.67 24.73
N GLN A 74 -0.93 -10.99 23.54
CA GLN A 74 -0.58 -12.26 22.88
C GLN A 74 0.86 -12.25 22.34
N ALA A 75 1.27 -11.21 21.62
CA ALA A 75 2.60 -11.14 21.02
C ALA A 75 3.74 -11.13 22.06
N PRO A 76 3.67 -10.36 23.16
CA PRO A 76 4.67 -10.44 24.24
C PRO A 76 4.71 -11.81 24.90
N VAL A 77 3.55 -12.43 25.16
CA VAL A 77 3.49 -13.79 25.72
C VAL A 77 4.16 -14.79 24.78
N ILE A 78 3.83 -14.76 23.49
CA ILE A 78 4.46 -15.62 22.47
C ILE A 78 5.98 -15.38 22.43
N ALA A 79 6.42 -14.11 22.43
CA ALA A 79 7.84 -13.77 22.42
C ALA A 79 8.57 -14.29 23.67
N CYS A 80 7.98 -14.15 24.86
CA CYS A 80 8.53 -14.68 26.11
C CYS A 80 8.61 -16.21 26.07
N VAL A 81 7.55 -16.90 25.65
CA VAL A 81 7.53 -18.36 25.53
C VAL A 81 8.63 -18.83 24.57
N LEU A 82 8.76 -18.21 23.40
CA LEU A 82 9.80 -18.55 22.42
C LEU A 82 11.21 -18.27 22.96
N TYR A 83 11.40 -17.14 23.66
CA TYR A 83 12.67 -16.80 24.29
C TYR A 83 13.09 -17.85 25.33
N PHE A 84 12.19 -18.20 26.26
CA PHE A 84 12.49 -19.20 27.30
C PHE A 84 12.65 -20.60 26.72
N ALA A 85 11.80 -21.00 25.76
CA ALA A 85 11.95 -22.29 25.08
C ALA A 85 13.31 -22.42 24.40
N ALA A 86 13.79 -21.37 23.71
CA ALA A 86 15.12 -21.36 23.11
C ALA A 86 16.24 -21.35 24.17
N ARG A 87 16.06 -20.62 25.29
CA ARG A 87 17.06 -20.58 26.37
C ARG A 87 17.22 -21.96 27.04
N TYR A 88 16.12 -22.65 27.31
CA TYR A 88 16.13 -23.97 27.98
C TYR A 88 16.41 -25.15 27.05
N SER A 89 16.44 -24.96 25.72
CA SER A 89 16.86 -25.99 24.76
C SER A 89 18.38 -26.08 24.56
N GLY A 90 19.17 -25.37 25.39
CA GLY A 90 20.63 -25.33 25.31
C GLY A 90 21.20 -24.23 24.41
N ALA A 91 20.35 -23.38 23.81
CA ALA A 91 20.82 -22.27 22.96
C ALA A 91 21.18 -20.99 23.74
N ALA A 92 21.16 -21.02 25.08
CA ALA A 92 21.38 -19.85 25.93
C ALA A 92 22.68 -19.09 25.60
N SER A 93 23.81 -19.79 25.48
CA SER A 93 25.11 -19.18 25.16
C SER A 93 25.14 -18.51 23.78
N SER A 94 24.54 -19.15 22.78
CA SER A 94 24.41 -18.58 21.42
C SER A 94 23.51 -17.35 21.40
N MET A 95 22.42 -17.34 22.18
CA MET A 95 21.52 -16.20 22.30
C MET A 95 22.20 -15.02 22.99
N ASP A 96 22.88 -15.25 24.10
CA ASP A 96 23.57 -14.21 24.86
C ASP A 96 24.67 -13.55 23.99
N LEU A 97 25.40 -14.33 23.18
CA LEU A 97 26.35 -13.81 22.18
C LEU A 97 25.67 -12.93 21.12
N LYS A 98 24.51 -13.35 20.60
CA LYS A 98 23.75 -12.58 19.59
C LYS A 98 23.20 -11.27 20.17
N PHE A 99 22.70 -11.28 21.40
CA PHE A 99 22.25 -10.06 22.07
C PHE A 99 23.42 -9.11 22.38
N ALA A 100 24.57 -9.64 22.80
CA ALA A 100 25.77 -8.85 22.98
C ALA A 100 26.23 -8.21 21.65
N PHE A 101 26.23 -8.97 20.55
CA PHE A 101 26.52 -8.43 19.21
C PHE A 101 25.55 -7.31 18.82
N MET A 102 24.24 -7.53 19.01
CA MET A 102 23.22 -6.52 18.74
C MET A 102 23.43 -5.25 19.57
N HIS A 103 23.80 -5.38 20.84
CA HIS A 103 24.07 -4.26 21.72
C HIS A 103 25.32 -3.48 21.26
N THR A 104 26.43 -4.17 21.03
CA THR A 104 27.71 -3.57 20.60
C THR A 104 27.58 -2.80 19.28
N HIS A 105 26.81 -3.34 18.33
CA HIS A 105 26.58 -2.70 17.03
C HIS A 105 25.31 -1.84 16.99
N GLN A 106 24.67 -1.58 18.13
CA GLN A 106 23.46 -0.77 18.25
C GLN A 106 22.32 -1.19 17.30
N LEU A 107 22.22 -2.48 16.96
CA LEU A 107 21.24 -2.98 16.00
C LEU A 107 19.80 -2.92 16.53
N GLY A 108 19.61 -2.65 17.83
CA GLY A 108 18.29 -2.44 18.44
C GLY A 108 17.44 -1.40 17.71
N TRP A 109 18.06 -0.39 17.09
CA TRP A 109 17.35 0.62 16.29
C TRP A 109 16.71 0.03 15.03
N ALA A 110 17.35 -0.95 14.39
CA ALA A 110 16.76 -1.63 13.22
C ALA A 110 15.50 -2.42 13.60
N PHE A 111 15.53 -3.13 14.73
CA PHE A 111 14.36 -3.82 15.27
C PHE A 111 13.25 -2.86 15.65
N ALA A 112 13.59 -1.73 16.29
CA ALA A 112 12.62 -0.69 16.63
C ALA A 112 11.97 -0.08 15.38
N CYS A 113 12.76 0.24 14.35
CA CYS A 113 12.26 0.73 13.06
C CYS A 113 11.29 -0.28 12.43
N TRP A 114 11.68 -1.54 12.33
CA TRP A 114 10.83 -2.60 11.81
C TRP A 114 9.50 -2.68 12.56
N TYR A 115 9.53 -2.62 13.89
CA TYR A 115 8.33 -2.66 14.72
C TYR A 115 7.42 -1.44 14.50
N VAL A 116 7.98 -0.23 14.37
CA VAL A 116 7.20 0.98 14.03
C VAL A 116 6.51 0.83 12.67
N ILE A 117 7.20 0.29 11.67
CA ILE A 117 6.62 0.03 10.34
C ILE A 117 5.53 -1.05 10.40
N TYR A 118 5.71 -2.07 11.22
CA TYR A 118 4.65 -3.06 11.49
C TYR A 118 3.41 -2.40 12.11
N LEU A 119 3.57 -1.53 13.10
CA LEU A 119 2.45 -0.78 13.70
C LEU A 119 1.76 0.14 12.69
N MET A 120 2.52 0.80 11.82
CA MET A 120 1.98 1.60 10.72
C MET A 120 1.08 0.73 9.82
N ARG A 121 1.58 -0.42 9.38
CA ARG A 121 0.85 -1.38 8.55
C ARG A 121 -0.44 -1.86 9.21
N LEU A 122 -0.40 -2.18 10.51
CA LEU A 122 -1.59 -2.54 11.27
C LEU A 122 -2.63 -1.41 11.26
N ARG A 123 -2.22 -0.17 11.50
CA ARG A 123 -3.15 0.97 11.57
C ARG A 123 -3.78 1.32 10.22
N VAL A 124 -3.03 1.18 9.13
CA VAL A 124 -3.59 1.29 7.76
C VAL A 124 -4.56 0.14 7.46
N GLY A 125 -4.23 -1.09 7.85
CA GLY A 125 -5.13 -2.24 7.71
C GLY A 125 -6.42 -2.14 8.54
N MET A 126 -6.34 -1.57 9.74
CA MET A 126 -7.52 -1.24 10.56
C MET A 126 -8.43 -0.24 9.85
N ASN A 127 -7.86 0.76 9.18
CA ASN A 127 -8.62 1.76 8.43
C ASN A 127 -9.44 1.11 7.30
N VAL A 128 -8.82 0.22 6.52
CA VAL A 128 -9.52 -0.57 5.49
C VAL A 128 -10.65 -1.38 6.09
N SER A 129 -10.36 -2.09 7.19
CA SER A 129 -11.33 -2.99 7.83
C SER A 129 -12.52 -2.22 8.43
N ALA A 130 -12.28 -1.01 8.95
CA ALA A 130 -13.33 -0.12 9.42
C ALA A 130 -14.26 0.35 8.28
N MET A 131 -13.71 0.63 7.09
CA MET A 131 -14.52 1.06 5.94
C MET A 131 -15.34 -0.06 5.29
N ARG A 132 -15.01 -1.34 5.55
CA ARG A 132 -15.77 -2.48 5.00
C ARG A 132 -17.19 -2.57 5.55
N GLY A 133 -17.38 -2.30 6.84
CA GLY A 133 -18.69 -2.38 7.50
C GLY A 133 -19.74 -1.51 6.82
N PRO A 134 -19.52 -0.19 6.68
CA PRO A 134 -20.43 0.70 5.97
C PRO A 134 -20.63 0.35 4.50
N ALA A 135 -19.60 -0.19 3.83
CA ALA A 135 -19.67 -0.60 2.43
C ALA A 135 -20.36 -1.96 2.22
N ARG A 136 -20.71 -2.67 3.30
CA ARG A 136 -21.33 -4.01 3.29
C ARG A 136 -20.56 -5.01 2.42
N LEU A 137 -19.23 -4.89 2.40
CA LEU A 137 -18.38 -5.73 1.59
C LEU A 137 -17.71 -6.83 2.43
N ASN A 138 -18.07 -8.07 2.14
CA ASN A 138 -17.44 -9.25 2.73
C ASN A 138 -16.05 -9.50 2.14
N ARG A 139 -15.28 -10.38 2.78
CA ARG A 139 -14.06 -10.95 2.20
C ARG A 139 -14.49 -12.12 1.29
N PRO A 140 -13.81 -12.38 0.16
CA PRO A 140 -12.48 -11.89 -0.23
C PRO A 140 -12.47 -10.59 -1.06
N ASP A 141 -13.63 -9.98 -1.34
CA ASP A 141 -13.72 -8.86 -2.27
C ASP A 141 -12.88 -7.65 -1.84
N GLN A 142 -12.13 -7.09 -2.79
CA GLN A 142 -11.19 -6.00 -2.52
C GLN A 142 -11.70 -4.64 -2.97
N HIS A 143 -12.56 -4.58 -3.99
CA HIS A 143 -13.05 -3.35 -4.59
C HIS A 143 -14.53 -3.46 -4.96
N ILE A 144 -15.25 -2.35 -4.90
CA ILE A 144 -16.63 -2.23 -5.39
C ILE A 144 -16.61 -1.46 -6.70
N TYR A 145 -17.26 -2.02 -7.71
CA TYR A 145 -17.37 -1.42 -9.03
C TYR A 145 -18.80 -0.95 -9.30
N GLN A 146 -18.94 0.04 -10.19
CA GLN A 146 -20.22 0.55 -10.66
C GLN A 146 -20.23 0.55 -12.20
N LEU A 147 -21.40 0.28 -12.76
CA LEU A 147 -21.63 0.36 -14.19
C LEU A 147 -21.93 1.82 -14.58
N CYS A 148 -21.16 2.35 -15.53
CA CYS A 148 -21.30 3.70 -16.04
C CYS A 148 -21.81 3.64 -17.49
N PHE A 149 -22.76 4.52 -17.82
CA PHE A 149 -23.35 4.61 -19.16
C PHE A 149 -23.03 5.98 -19.77
N MET A 150 -21.95 6.04 -20.57
CA MET A 150 -21.61 7.22 -21.39
C MET A 150 -21.49 6.78 -22.85
N GLY A 151 -22.63 6.44 -23.46
CA GLY A 151 -22.72 5.90 -24.82
C GLY A 151 -22.52 4.38 -24.87
N THR A 152 -21.39 3.88 -24.39
CA THR A 152 -21.11 2.44 -24.24
C THR A 152 -21.01 2.10 -22.75
N PRO A 153 -21.58 0.98 -22.26
CA PRO A 153 -21.43 0.58 -20.87
C PRO A 153 -19.96 0.26 -20.55
N PHE A 154 -19.43 0.82 -19.47
CA PHE A 154 -18.11 0.48 -18.94
C PHE A 154 -18.14 0.42 -17.42
N VAL A 155 -17.18 -0.30 -16.83
CA VAL A 155 -17.11 -0.56 -15.39
C VAL A 155 -15.99 0.28 -14.78
N LEU A 156 -16.31 1.09 -13.78
CA LEU A 156 -15.34 1.82 -12.98
C LEU A 156 -15.46 1.46 -11.50
N MET A 157 -14.41 1.71 -10.73
CA MET A 157 -14.53 1.67 -9.27
C MET A 157 -15.51 2.72 -8.80
N ALA A 158 -16.39 2.35 -7.86
CA ALA A 158 -17.28 3.31 -7.21
C ALA A 158 -16.43 4.38 -6.50
N THR A 159 -16.75 5.66 -6.72
CA THR A 159 -16.02 6.80 -6.14
C THR A 159 -16.79 7.48 -5.00
N GLU A 160 -18.10 7.30 -4.95
CA GLU A 160 -18.99 8.00 -4.01
C GLU A 160 -19.50 7.11 -2.87
N GLY A 161 -20.01 7.75 -1.82
CA GLY A 161 -20.64 7.09 -0.69
C GLY A 161 -19.72 6.12 0.05
N ALA A 162 -20.32 5.12 0.72
CA ALA A 162 -19.58 4.13 1.50
C ALA A 162 -18.65 3.28 0.63
N ALA A 163 -19.08 2.92 -0.59
CA ALA A 163 -18.28 2.15 -1.53
C ALA A 163 -17.02 2.92 -1.97
N GLY A 164 -17.16 4.21 -2.28
CA GLY A 164 -16.04 5.08 -2.60
C GLY A 164 -15.03 5.24 -1.47
N ARG A 165 -15.52 5.45 -0.24
CA ARG A 165 -14.67 5.51 0.96
C ARG A 165 -13.87 4.22 1.16
N PHE A 166 -14.52 3.07 1.01
CA PHE A 166 -13.87 1.77 1.10
C PHE A 166 -12.81 1.57 0.00
N ASN A 167 -13.14 1.85 -1.25
CA ASN A 167 -12.19 1.73 -2.38
C ASN A 167 -10.95 2.60 -2.17
N ARG A 168 -11.11 3.84 -1.67
CA ARG A 168 -9.97 4.71 -1.34
C ARG A 168 -9.15 4.18 -0.16
N ALA A 169 -9.80 3.63 0.87
CA ALA A 169 -9.10 2.99 1.98
C ALA A 169 -8.23 1.83 1.48
N GLN A 170 -8.80 0.95 0.65
CA GLN A 170 -8.08 -0.17 0.05
C GLN A 170 -6.92 0.33 -0.82
N ARG A 171 -7.13 1.36 -1.65
CA ARG A 171 -6.06 1.93 -2.47
C ARG A 171 -4.95 2.56 -1.62
N ALA A 172 -5.27 3.20 -0.51
CA ALA A 172 -4.28 3.70 0.44
C ALA A 172 -3.40 2.58 1.02
N ALA A 173 -4.00 1.44 1.36
CA ALA A 173 -3.25 0.26 1.80
C ALA A 173 -2.35 -0.30 0.69
N CYS A 174 -2.89 -0.52 -0.52
CA CYS A 174 -2.10 -1.01 -1.65
C CYS A 174 -0.94 -0.05 -1.99
N ASN A 175 -1.17 1.26 -1.98
CA ASN A 175 -0.11 2.24 -2.24
C ASN A 175 0.98 2.25 -1.16
N THR A 176 0.61 1.98 0.09
CA THR A 176 1.61 1.80 1.16
C THR A 176 2.45 0.57 0.87
N ASP A 177 1.82 -0.53 0.48
CA ASP A 177 2.49 -1.82 0.26
C ASP A 177 3.41 -1.82 -0.97
N GLU A 178 3.04 -1.09 -2.03
CA GLU A 178 3.82 -0.93 -3.27
C GLU A 178 5.22 -0.36 -3.00
N GLY A 179 5.34 0.63 -2.10
CA GLY A 179 6.63 1.25 -1.75
C GLY A 179 7.33 0.64 -0.54
N LEU A 180 6.61 -0.16 0.26
CA LEU A 180 7.05 -0.53 1.59
C LEU A 180 8.34 -1.35 1.60
N ILE A 181 8.48 -2.31 0.68
CA ILE A 181 9.63 -3.22 0.68
C ILE A 181 10.93 -2.45 0.45
N LEU A 182 10.93 -1.52 -0.50
CA LEU A 182 12.09 -0.70 -0.81
C LEU A 182 12.41 0.29 0.32
N PHE A 183 11.39 0.90 0.91
CA PHE A 183 11.56 1.79 2.06
C PHE A 183 12.12 1.04 3.27
N LEU A 184 11.55 -0.12 3.61
CA LEU A 184 11.96 -0.91 4.77
C LEU A 184 13.39 -1.45 4.64
N SER A 185 13.78 -1.93 3.46
CA SER A 185 15.15 -2.40 3.24
C SER A 185 16.16 -1.26 3.38
N GLY A 186 15.88 -0.10 2.79
CA GLY A 186 16.68 1.11 2.99
C GLY A 186 16.74 1.54 4.45
N LEU A 187 15.60 1.53 5.15
CA LEU A 187 15.50 1.97 6.54
C LEU A 187 16.33 1.09 7.49
N ILE A 188 16.39 -0.22 7.24
CA ILE A 188 17.24 -1.14 8.01
C ILE A 188 18.72 -0.83 7.80
N LEU A 189 19.14 -0.54 6.57
CA LEU A 189 20.53 -0.12 6.27
C LEU A 189 20.86 1.20 6.98
N VAL A 190 19.95 2.17 6.93
CA VAL A 190 20.12 3.46 7.63
C VAL A 190 20.17 3.26 9.14
N ALA A 191 19.34 2.37 9.71
CA ALA A 191 19.34 2.09 11.15
C ALA A 191 20.66 1.47 11.62
N ALA A 192 21.30 0.64 10.79
CA ALA A 192 22.60 0.05 11.11
C ALA A 192 23.75 1.08 11.16
N VAL A 193 23.61 2.22 10.48
CA VAL A 193 24.67 3.25 10.40
C VAL A 193 24.36 4.48 11.26
N PHE A 194 23.12 4.96 11.21
CA PHE A 194 22.70 6.21 11.85
C PHE A 194 21.86 6.00 13.12
N GLY A 195 21.61 4.74 13.52
CA GLY A 195 20.92 4.37 14.76
C GLY A 195 19.58 5.10 14.95
N PRO A 196 19.44 5.99 15.97
CA PRO A 196 18.18 6.65 16.30
C PRO A 196 17.64 7.58 15.20
N VAL A 197 18.48 8.08 14.28
CA VAL A 197 17.99 8.90 13.16
C VAL A 197 17.02 8.11 12.27
N ALA A 198 17.30 6.82 12.05
CA ALA A 198 16.41 5.94 11.31
C ALA A 198 15.04 5.80 12.00
N LEU A 199 15.01 5.78 13.34
CA LEU A 199 13.76 5.74 14.08
C LEU A 199 12.92 7.00 13.83
N GLY A 200 13.57 8.18 13.70
CA GLY A 200 12.90 9.41 13.31
C GLY A 200 12.22 9.30 11.94
N LEU A 201 12.90 8.71 10.94
CA LEU A 201 12.33 8.46 9.61
C LEU A 201 11.18 7.43 9.67
N ALA A 202 11.32 6.38 10.48
CA ALA A 202 10.28 5.38 10.71
C ALA A 202 9.00 6.01 11.29
N LEU A 203 9.15 6.87 12.31
CA LEU A 203 8.04 7.58 12.94
C LEU A 203 7.40 8.60 12.00
N LEU A 204 8.21 9.31 11.20
CA LEU A 204 7.70 10.23 10.19
C LEU A 204 6.85 9.50 9.15
N SER A 205 7.33 8.33 8.67
CA SER A 205 6.57 7.47 7.76
C SER A 205 5.30 6.93 8.42
N PHE A 206 5.37 6.50 9.70
CA PHE A 206 4.21 6.07 10.47
C PHE A 206 3.12 7.16 10.49
N VAL A 207 3.46 8.40 10.85
CA VAL A 207 2.49 9.49 10.89
C VAL A 207 1.98 9.83 9.49
N GLY A 208 2.89 9.97 8.52
CA GLY A 208 2.56 10.33 7.14
C GLY A 208 1.60 9.33 6.48
N ARG A 209 1.93 8.03 6.52
CA ARG A 209 1.11 6.96 5.92
C ARG A 209 -0.23 6.79 6.61
N ASN A 210 -0.30 6.95 7.93
CA ASN A 210 -1.57 6.90 8.65
C ASN A 210 -2.47 8.09 8.34
N LYS A 211 -1.90 9.30 8.32
CA LYS A 211 -2.61 10.52 7.90
C LYS A 211 -3.10 10.38 6.46
N PHE A 212 -2.24 9.96 5.54
CA PHE A 212 -2.57 9.68 4.14
C PHE A 212 -3.75 8.72 4.04
N ALA A 213 -3.71 7.58 4.75
CA ALA A 213 -4.76 6.58 4.68
C ALA A 213 -6.11 7.12 5.18
N VAL A 214 -6.12 7.86 6.30
CA VAL A 214 -7.35 8.44 6.84
C VAL A 214 -7.89 9.54 5.94
N ASP A 215 -7.07 10.51 5.55
CA ASP A 215 -7.48 11.63 4.71
C ASP A 215 -7.95 11.17 3.33
N TYR A 216 -7.31 10.14 2.76
CA TYR A 216 -7.73 9.58 1.48
C TYR A 216 -9.11 8.92 1.56
N THR A 217 -9.54 8.38 2.71
CA THR A 217 -10.93 7.91 2.85
C THR A 217 -11.93 9.03 2.77
N ARG A 218 -11.60 10.23 3.25
CA ARG A 218 -12.50 11.39 3.23
C ARG A 218 -12.67 11.90 1.80
N SER A 219 -11.56 12.18 1.11
CA SER A 219 -11.59 12.63 -0.27
C SER A 219 -10.28 12.33 -1.01
N ASN A 220 -10.33 12.36 -2.34
CA ASN A 220 -9.13 12.16 -3.17
C ASN A 220 -8.13 13.33 -3.06
N SER A 221 -8.61 14.55 -2.78
CA SER A 221 -7.79 15.75 -2.69
C SER A 221 -7.09 15.91 -1.33
N GLU A 222 -7.66 15.41 -0.24
CA GLU A 222 -7.10 15.59 1.12
C GLU A 222 -5.84 14.75 1.39
N ARG A 223 -5.56 13.73 0.58
CA ARG A 223 -4.44 12.79 0.81
C ARG A 223 -3.05 13.43 0.73
N GLY A 224 -2.92 14.59 0.07
CA GLY A 224 -1.63 15.18 -0.30
C GLY A 224 -0.69 15.46 0.88
N GLY A 225 -1.23 15.95 2.00
CA GLY A 225 -0.42 16.28 3.19
C GLY A 225 0.25 15.05 3.81
N GLY A 226 -0.52 13.97 4.00
CA GLY A 226 0.03 12.71 4.51
C GLY A 226 1.03 12.08 3.53
N PHE A 227 0.74 12.15 2.22
CA PHE A 227 1.65 11.66 1.18
C PHE A 227 3.01 12.35 1.20
N LEU A 228 3.02 13.68 1.29
CA LEU A 228 4.27 14.46 1.32
C LEU A 228 5.12 14.09 2.54
N MET A 229 4.51 13.94 3.71
CA MET A 229 5.22 13.51 4.92
C MET A 229 5.87 12.14 4.76
N SER A 230 5.15 11.16 4.20
CA SER A 230 5.73 9.83 3.92
C SER A 230 6.83 9.89 2.86
N ALA A 231 6.66 10.73 1.83
CA ALA A 231 7.66 10.90 0.78
C ALA A 231 8.97 11.48 1.34
N VAL A 232 8.91 12.41 2.30
CA VAL A 232 10.11 12.92 2.98
C VAL A 232 10.85 11.80 3.73
N ALA A 233 10.12 10.92 4.43
CA ALA A 233 10.74 9.79 5.10
C ALA A 233 11.40 8.80 4.11
N GLU A 234 10.73 8.51 3.00
CA GLU A 234 11.22 7.59 1.96
C GLU A 234 12.44 8.15 1.22
N HIS A 235 12.37 9.38 0.73
CA HIS A 235 13.49 10.04 0.06
C HIS A 235 14.63 10.37 1.02
N GLY A 236 14.33 10.72 2.27
CA GLY A 236 15.35 10.89 3.31
C GLY A 236 16.11 9.60 3.56
N THR A 237 15.40 8.46 3.64
CA THR A 237 16.02 7.14 3.75
C THR A 237 16.88 6.81 2.55
N ALA A 238 16.38 7.03 1.33
CA ALA A 238 17.15 6.82 0.10
C ALA A 238 18.41 7.69 0.05
N GLY A 239 18.31 8.95 0.48
CA GLY A 239 19.45 9.88 0.59
C GLY A 239 20.51 9.41 1.59
N CYS A 240 20.09 8.93 2.76
CA CYS A 240 21.00 8.34 3.74
C CYS A 240 21.70 7.08 3.19
N VAL A 241 20.99 6.21 2.49
CA VAL A 241 21.58 5.03 1.83
C VAL A 241 22.61 5.45 0.77
N ALA A 242 22.28 6.44 -0.07
CA ALA A 242 23.19 6.95 -1.08
C ALA A 242 24.46 7.57 -0.45
N LEU A 243 24.31 8.30 0.65
CA LEU A 243 25.43 8.84 1.43
C LEU A 243 26.33 7.73 1.98
N CYS A 244 25.75 6.69 2.58
CA CYS A 244 26.50 5.52 3.04
C CYS A 244 27.26 4.83 1.91
N ALA A 245 26.61 4.65 0.75
CA ALA A 245 27.25 4.06 -0.42
C ALA A 245 28.42 4.91 -0.92
N ALA A 246 28.23 6.23 -1.03
CA ALA A 246 29.30 7.16 -1.42
C ALA A 246 30.48 7.11 -0.46
N LYS A 247 30.23 7.16 0.85
CA LYS A 247 31.28 7.10 1.87
C LYS A 247 32.01 5.76 1.87
N ALA A 248 31.29 4.65 1.71
CA ALA A 248 31.88 3.32 1.66
C ALA A 248 32.77 3.10 0.42
N ILE A 249 32.38 3.66 -0.74
CA ILE A 249 33.14 3.53 -1.99
C ILE A 249 34.34 4.47 -2.01
N ALA A 250 34.15 5.74 -1.63
CA ALA A 250 35.20 6.76 -1.72
C ALA A 250 36.13 6.77 -0.48
N GLY A 251 35.73 6.14 0.62
CA GLY A 251 36.51 6.06 1.85
C GLY A 251 36.91 7.44 2.38
N ALA A 252 38.22 7.63 2.60
CA ALA A 252 38.78 8.87 3.12
C ALA A 252 38.70 10.06 2.13
N ALA A 253 38.47 9.81 0.84
CA ALA A 253 38.35 10.87 -0.16
C ALA A 253 37.00 11.62 -0.08
N PHE A 254 36.01 11.06 0.63
CA PHE A 254 34.75 11.73 0.90
C PHE A 254 34.85 12.48 2.25
N PRO A 255 34.84 13.82 2.26
CA PRO A 255 35.25 14.61 3.43
C PRO A 255 34.22 14.64 4.57
N PHE A 256 33.02 14.10 4.36
CA PHE A 256 31.92 14.03 5.33
C PHE A 256 31.70 12.61 5.82
#